data_AF-A0A1W1XLW1-F1
#
_entry.id   AF-A0A1W1XLW1-F1
#
_cell.length_a   1.000
_cell.length_b   1.000
_cell.length_c   1.000
_cell.angle_alpha   90.00
_cell.angle_beta   90.00
_cell.angle_gamma   90.00
#
_symmetry.space_group_name_H-M   'P 1'
#
loop_
_entity.id
_entity.type
_entity.pdbx_description
1 polymer ?
#
loop_
_entity_poly.entity_id
_entity_poly.type
_entity_poly.pdbx_seq_one_letter_code
_entity_poly.pdbx_strand_id
1 'polypeptide(L)'
;MNKKILLVIITASVLLAGCGNKVQQNEQSSSNKTNGSQTVSNSSNSSSATNASATNNTVTRNNTINYNQYIGKTWIKKNGNYNTSFCISSIANGKITGYLSSLYGGAVPTTYDFKKNFTGTINKNTAQCQLSDSNGNKGTIILVFNQNDEIKATINLTAKSQNTDMQPQEGTFEFIPYNLSSIKGFSLLKNQSFMVNLNSWGNVRFVSGKLTAGNHIPVVFYLTDTKGNILFDFNPSLPYNADVNAVSFVDLNKDRLKDIIIIVDYNGVNGVSQLATVYFQKVDGSFINYPNIDEKINNSGNNKSVKDVKNYLSQNLNK
;
A
#
# COMPACT_ATOMS: atom_id res chain seq x y z
N MET A 1 15.35 32.43 57.13
CA MET A 1 14.32 33.13 56.32
C MET A 1 13.61 32.07 55.48
N ASN A 2 12.48 31.57 55.97
CA ASN A 2 11.74 30.44 55.40
C ASN A 2 10.96 30.89 54.16
N LYS A 3 11.21 30.28 52.99
CA LYS A 3 10.33 30.42 51.82
C LYS A 3 9.58 29.11 51.59
N LYS A 4 8.27 29.19 51.81
CA LYS A 4 7.29 28.12 51.59
C LYS A 4 7.18 27.83 50.09
N ILE A 5 7.25 26.55 49.71
CA ILE A 5 6.93 26.05 48.38
C ILE A 5 5.42 25.84 48.31
N LEU A 6 4.75 26.53 47.39
CA LEU A 6 3.32 26.37 47.11
C LEU A 6 3.18 25.35 45.96
N LEU A 7 2.70 24.15 46.29
CA LEU A 7 2.37 23.11 45.33
C LEU A 7 0.93 23.34 44.85
N VAL A 8 0.74 23.72 43.59
CA VAL A 8 -0.60 23.85 42.98
C VAL A 8 -0.95 22.51 42.32
N ILE A 9 -1.88 21.78 42.93
CA ILE A 9 -2.51 20.59 42.36
C ILE A 9 -3.69 21.07 41.53
N ILE A 10 -3.64 20.88 40.20
CA ILE A 10 -4.78 21.10 39.31
C ILE A 10 -5.49 19.75 39.13
N THR A 11 -6.59 19.57 39.86
CA THR A 11 -7.58 18.52 39.58
C THR A 11 -8.53 19.01 38.48
N ALA A 12 -8.40 18.46 37.28
CA ALA A 12 -9.37 18.66 36.21
C ALA A 12 -10.44 17.55 36.29
N SER A 13 -11.61 17.93 36.79
CA SER A 13 -12.81 17.11 36.89
C SER A 13 -13.41 16.82 35.52
N VAL A 14 -13.59 15.54 35.20
CA VAL A 14 -14.36 15.08 34.04
C VAL A 14 -15.85 15.18 34.38
N LEU A 15 -16.60 16.02 33.67
CA LEU A 15 -18.07 15.98 33.65
C LEU A 15 -18.52 15.14 32.45
N LEU A 16 -18.85 13.87 32.71
CA LEU A 16 -19.67 13.04 31.84
C LEU A 16 -21.14 13.23 32.26
N ALA A 17 -21.93 13.90 31.44
CA ALA A 17 -23.39 13.87 31.55
C ALA A 17 -23.90 12.62 30.84
N GLY A 18 -24.11 11.55 31.61
CA GLY A 18 -24.95 10.44 31.22
C GLY A 18 -26.37 10.64 31.76
N CYS A 19 -27.38 10.42 30.93
CA CYS A 19 -28.71 10.05 31.38
C CYS A 19 -28.93 8.61 30.98
N GLY A 20 -28.94 7.72 31.97
CA GLY A 20 -29.35 6.34 31.82
C GLY A 20 -30.82 6.16 32.18
N ASN A 21 -31.41 5.08 31.69
CA ASN A 21 -32.28 4.27 32.52
C ASN A 21 -31.98 2.79 32.26
N LYS A 22 -31.67 2.10 33.36
CA LYS A 22 -31.44 0.65 33.46
C LYS A 22 -32.78 -0.08 33.39
N VAL A 23 -32.80 -1.33 32.95
CA VAL A 23 -33.08 -2.58 33.72
C VAL A 23 -33.90 -3.45 32.71
N GLN A 24 -33.73 -4.74 32.44
CA GLN A 24 -33.35 -5.94 33.19
C GLN A 24 -32.96 -7.05 32.18
N GLN A 25 -32.07 -7.97 32.59
CA GLN A 25 -31.93 -9.30 31.98
C GLN A 25 -33.12 -10.18 32.38
N ASN A 26 -33.58 -11.03 31.47
CA ASN A 26 -34.15 -12.35 31.79
C ASN A 26 -34.03 -13.27 30.56
N GLU A 27 -33.34 -14.40 30.74
CA GLU A 27 -33.53 -15.61 29.95
C GLU A 27 -34.91 -16.22 30.31
N GLN A 28 -35.61 -16.81 29.34
CA GLN A 28 -36.07 -18.21 29.34
C GLN A 28 -37.20 -18.45 28.31
N SER A 29 -36.89 -19.38 27.40
CA SER A 29 -37.69 -20.42 26.72
C SER A 29 -39.20 -20.33 26.43
N SER A 30 -39.53 -21.07 25.35
CA SER A 30 -40.79 -21.76 25.00
C SER A 30 -41.78 -20.95 24.15
N SER A 31 -41.94 -21.25 22.85
CA SER A 31 -42.59 -22.40 22.20
C SER A 31 -43.98 -21.99 21.67
N ASN A 32 -44.22 -22.14 20.37
CA ASN A 32 -45.40 -22.89 19.93
C ASN A 32 -45.33 -23.30 18.45
N LYS A 33 -45.67 -24.58 18.27
CA LYS A 33 -45.89 -25.32 17.02
C LYS A 33 -47.22 -24.95 16.39
N THR A 34 -47.31 -25.16 15.07
CA THR A 34 -48.36 -25.95 14.40
C THR A 34 -47.86 -26.23 12.97
N ASN A 35 -47.47 -27.46 12.62
CA ASN A 35 -48.25 -28.64 12.21
C ASN A 35 -48.52 -28.69 10.70
N GLY A 36 -48.05 -29.79 10.09
CA GLY A 36 -48.27 -30.19 8.71
C GLY A 36 -47.51 -31.47 8.40
N SER A 37 -48.05 -32.58 8.92
CA SER A 37 -47.55 -33.97 8.80
C SER A 37 -47.71 -34.52 7.39
N GLN A 38 -46.75 -35.33 6.90
CA GLN A 38 -47.06 -36.67 6.41
C GLN A 38 -45.83 -37.60 6.38
N THR A 39 -46.04 -38.75 7.03
CA THR A 39 -45.27 -39.96 7.30
C THR A 39 -45.10 -40.87 6.07
N VAL A 40 -43.91 -41.45 5.82
CA VAL A 40 -43.45 -42.85 6.12
C VAL A 40 -43.44 -43.76 4.89
N SER A 41 -42.29 -44.38 4.59
CA SER A 41 -42.11 -45.85 4.65
C SER A 41 -40.73 -46.33 4.15
N ASN A 42 -40.16 -47.26 4.93
CA ASN A 42 -38.99 -48.09 4.65
C ASN A 42 -39.33 -49.19 3.64
N SER A 43 -38.36 -49.61 2.82
CA SER A 43 -38.17 -51.04 2.52
C SER A 43 -36.74 -51.33 2.06
N SER A 44 -36.12 -52.26 2.77
CA SER A 44 -34.88 -52.98 2.48
C SER A 44 -34.99 -53.85 1.22
N ASN A 45 -33.89 -53.99 0.46
CA ASN A 45 -33.64 -55.22 -0.30
C ASN A 45 -32.14 -55.49 -0.51
N SER A 46 -31.85 -56.78 -0.71
CA SER A 46 -30.64 -57.53 -0.42
C SER A 46 -29.53 -57.53 -1.47
N SER A 47 -28.29 -57.67 -0.98
CA SER A 47 -27.11 -58.38 -1.51
C SER A 47 -26.94 -58.66 -3.02
N SER A 48 -25.80 -58.20 -3.56
CA SER A 48 -24.89 -59.02 -4.38
C SER A 48 -23.54 -58.33 -4.55
N ALA A 49 -22.46 -59.07 -4.28
CA ALA A 49 -21.08 -58.63 -4.42
C ALA A 49 -20.60 -58.71 -5.88
N THR A 50 -19.87 -57.70 -6.35
CA THR A 50 -18.88 -57.81 -7.44
C THR A 50 -17.76 -56.78 -7.24
N ASN A 51 -16.53 -57.27 -7.40
CA ASN A 51 -15.26 -56.57 -7.26
C ASN A 51 -15.03 -55.44 -8.29
N ALA A 52 -14.04 -54.61 -7.93
CA ALA A 52 -13.18 -53.80 -8.79
C ALA A 52 -13.69 -52.42 -9.23
N SER A 53 -13.19 -51.37 -8.57
CA SER A 53 -12.01 -50.64 -9.06
C SER A 53 -11.85 -49.35 -8.26
N ALA A 54 -10.68 -49.16 -7.68
CA ALA A 54 -10.27 -47.91 -7.08
C ALA A 54 -10.17 -46.84 -8.17
N THR A 55 -11.24 -46.08 -8.38
CA THR A 55 -11.16 -44.78 -9.05
C THR A 55 -10.52 -43.81 -8.06
N ASN A 56 -9.19 -43.71 -8.15
CA ASN A 56 -8.46 -42.53 -7.77
C ASN A 56 -9.06 -41.36 -8.55
N ASN A 57 -10.05 -40.68 -7.95
CA ASN A 57 -10.44 -39.34 -8.35
C ASN A 57 -9.27 -38.42 -7.99
N THR A 58 -8.26 -38.42 -8.85
CA THR A 58 -7.32 -37.32 -8.96
C THR A 58 -8.18 -36.12 -9.35
N VAL A 59 -8.61 -35.37 -8.34
CA VAL A 59 -9.15 -34.03 -8.52
C VAL A 59 -8.00 -33.23 -9.11
N THR A 60 -7.93 -33.18 -10.44
CA THR A 60 -7.10 -32.24 -11.18
C THR A 60 -7.65 -30.87 -10.83
N ARG A 61 -7.17 -30.27 -9.74
CA ARG A 61 -7.38 -28.85 -9.47
C ARG A 61 -6.81 -28.13 -10.67
N ASN A 62 -7.68 -27.65 -11.55
CA ASN A 62 -7.33 -26.61 -12.50
C ASN A 62 -6.81 -25.44 -11.66
N ASN A 63 -5.50 -25.35 -11.52
CA ASN A 63 -4.83 -24.39 -10.67
C ASN A 63 -4.83 -23.05 -11.43
N THR A 64 -6.01 -22.47 -11.57
CA THR A 64 -6.20 -21.17 -12.22
C THR A 64 -5.43 -20.14 -11.41
N ILE A 65 -4.45 -19.50 -12.04
CA ILE A 65 -3.60 -18.51 -11.39
C ILE A 65 -4.46 -17.28 -11.05
N ASN A 66 -4.47 -16.93 -9.77
CA ASN A 66 -5.10 -15.69 -9.33
C ASN A 66 -4.15 -14.50 -9.59
N TYR A 67 -4.27 -13.86 -10.75
CA TYR A 67 -3.37 -12.77 -11.12
C TYR A 67 -3.45 -11.54 -10.21
N ASN A 68 -4.57 -11.35 -9.50
CA ASN A 68 -4.75 -10.21 -8.60
C ASN A 68 -3.67 -10.16 -7.50
N GLN A 69 -3.08 -11.30 -7.15
CA GLN A 69 -1.98 -11.33 -6.18
C GLN A 69 -0.68 -10.68 -6.69
N TYR A 70 -0.53 -10.45 -8.00
CA TYR A 70 0.70 -9.86 -8.56
C TYR A 70 0.59 -8.38 -8.90
N ILE A 71 -0.64 -7.87 -9.01
CA ILE A 71 -0.94 -6.49 -9.41
C ILE A 71 -0.66 -5.54 -8.24
N GLY A 72 -0.11 -4.36 -8.53
CA GLY A 72 0.13 -3.27 -7.60
C GLY A 72 1.34 -3.44 -6.68
N LYS A 73 1.86 -4.66 -6.52
CA LYS A 73 3.07 -4.92 -5.72
C LYS A 73 4.32 -4.39 -6.42
N THR A 74 5.25 -3.88 -5.62
CA THR A 74 6.63 -3.64 -6.02
C THR A 74 7.40 -4.95 -6.05
N TRP A 75 7.94 -5.33 -7.20
CA TRP A 75 8.74 -6.54 -7.39
C TRP A 75 10.21 -6.18 -7.49
N ILE A 76 11.03 -6.76 -6.60
CA ILE A 76 12.48 -6.57 -6.54
C ILE A 76 13.20 -7.89 -6.78
N LYS A 77 14.43 -7.84 -7.30
CA LYS A 77 15.24 -9.05 -7.47
C LYS A 77 15.45 -9.74 -6.12
N LYS A 78 15.22 -11.06 -6.08
CA LYS A 78 15.41 -11.92 -4.91
C LYS A 78 16.88 -11.98 -4.48
N ASN A 79 17.77 -12.06 -5.46
CA ASN A 79 19.22 -12.06 -5.27
C ASN A 79 19.81 -10.94 -6.13
N GLY A 80 20.49 -9.97 -5.50
CA GLY A 80 21.15 -8.86 -6.18
C GLY A 80 20.71 -7.48 -5.68
N ASN A 81 21.16 -6.44 -6.38
CA ASN A 81 20.81 -5.06 -6.05
C ASN A 81 19.38 -4.68 -6.48
N TYR A 82 18.85 -3.58 -5.94
CA TYR A 82 17.52 -3.06 -6.26
C TYR A 82 17.46 -2.26 -7.58
N ASN A 83 18.53 -2.28 -8.38
CA ASN A 83 18.66 -1.50 -9.62
C ASN A 83 17.74 -1.98 -10.75
N THR A 84 16.95 -3.02 -10.51
CA THR A 84 15.89 -3.44 -11.41
C THR A 84 14.71 -3.88 -10.56
N SER A 85 13.61 -3.15 -10.69
CA SER A 85 12.35 -3.46 -10.04
C SER A 85 11.21 -3.22 -11.02
N PHE A 86 10.07 -3.85 -10.82
CA PHE A 86 8.90 -3.59 -11.63
C PHE A 86 7.61 -3.63 -10.81
N CYS A 87 6.55 -3.06 -11.36
CA CYS A 87 5.20 -3.20 -10.84
C CYS A 87 4.26 -3.54 -12.00
N ILE A 88 3.36 -4.48 -11.75
CA ILE A 88 2.27 -4.81 -12.69
C ILE A 88 1.09 -3.93 -12.33
N SER A 89 0.72 -3.01 -13.22
CA SER A 89 -0.33 -2.03 -12.97
C SER A 89 -1.73 -2.58 -13.27
N SER A 90 -1.86 -3.46 -14.26
CA SER A 90 -3.13 -4.11 -14.56
C SER A 90 -2.95 -5.43 -15.30
N ILE A 91 -3.87 -6.34 -15.04
CA ILE A 91 -4.10 -7.55 -15.81
C ILE A 91 -5.61 -7.66 -16.06
N ALA A 92 -6.03 -7.52 -17.30
CA ALA A 92 -7.45 -7.60 -17.67
C ALA A 92 -7.60 -8.11 -19.10
N ASN A 93 -8.57 -9.00 -19.33
CA ASN A 93 -8.89 -9.54 -20.66
C ASN A 93 -7.66 -10.10 -21.40
N GLY A 94 -6.79 -10.82 -20.69
CA GLY A 94 -5.56 -11.39 -21.23
C GLY A 94 -4.46 -10.37 -21.58
N LYS A 95 -4.67 -9.09 -21.29
CA LYS A 95 -3.67 -8.02 -21.46
C LYS A 95 -3.03 -7.67 -20.13
N ILE A 96 -1.75 -7.32 -20.17
CA ILE A 96 -0.97 -6.88 -19.02
C ILE A 96 -0.31 -5.54 -19.32
N THR A 97 -0.24 -4.67 -18.31
CA THR A 97 0.52 -3.42 -18.38
C THR A 97 1.26 -3.15 -17.09
N GLY A 98 2.43 -2.52 -17.15
CA GLY A 98 3.19 -2.17 -15.97
C GLY A 98 4.39 -1.28 -16.23
N TYR A 99 5.22 -1.18 -15.20
CA TYR A 99 6.37 -0.30 -15.12
C TYR A 99 7.61 -1.10 -14.74
N LEU A 100 8.68 -0.94 -15.49
CA LEU A 100 10.02 -1.43 -15.17
C LEU A 100 10.89 -0.21 -14.82
N SER A 101 11.50 -0.23 -13.64
CA SER A 101 12.45 0.80 -13.22
C SER A 101 13.87 0.25 -13.24
N SER A 102 14.79 1.11 -13.68
CA SER A 102 16.22 0.85 -13.68
C SER A 102 17.00 1.90 -12.88
N LEU A 103 16.29 2.67 -12.06
CA LEU A 103 16.90 3.73 -11.28
C LEU A 103 17.78 3.16 -10.16
N TYR A 104 18.93 3.81 -10.01
CA TYR A 104 19.78 3.63 -8.84
C TYR A 104 19.05 4.13 -7.59
N GLY A 105 18.62 3.21 -6.73
CA GLY A 105 18.20 3.53 -5.36
C GLY A 105 16.70 3.63 -5.06
N GLY A 106 15.80 3.17 -5.94
CA GLY A 106 14.35 3.21 -5.63
C GLY A 106 13.53 2.12 -6.31
N ALA A 107 12.72 1.42 -5.52
CA ALA A 107 11.74 0.47 -6.03
C ALA A 107 10.44 1.19 -6.40
N VAL A 108 9.74 0.76 -7.45
CA VAL A 108 8.50 1.41 -7.97
C VAL A 108 7.23 0.66 -7.53
N PRO A 109 6.06 1.31 -7.41
CA PRO A 109 5.76 2.69 -7.78
C PRO A 109 6.09 3.70 -6.68
N THR A 110 6.42 4.92 -7.11
CA THR A 110 6.68 6.05 -6.20
C THR A 110 5.94 7.30 -6.67
N THR A 111 6.18 8.42 -5.98
CA THR A 111 5.64 9.74 -6.34
C THR A 111 6.22 10.33 -7.62
N TYR A 112 7.29 9.72 -8.15
CA TYR A 112 7.79 10.05 -9.48
C TYR A 112 6.90 9.41 -10.55
N ASP A 113 6.53 10.17 -11.57
CA ASP A 113 5.73 9.69 -12.71
C ASP A 113 6.54 8.68 -13.54
N PHE A 114 6.47 7.41 -13.15
CA PHE A 114 6.88 6.33 -14.02
C PHE A 114 5.74 6.11 -15.00
N LYS A 115 5.97 6.39 -16.28
CA LYS A 115 5.03 6.04 -17.34
C LYS A 115 5.06 4.54 -17.58
N LYS A 116 3.88 3.95 -17.85
CA LYS A 116 3.75 2.54 -18.20
C LYS A 116 4.66 2.28 -19.38
N ASN A 117 5.64 1.40 -19.19
CA ASN A 117 6.68 1.18 -20.18
C ASN A 117 6.73 -0.25 -20.65
N PHE A 118 5.94 -1.18 -20.07
CA PHE A 118 5.70 -2.46 -20.69
C PHE A 118 4.21 -2.80 -20.81
N THR A 119 3.86 -3.43 -21.93
CA THR A 119 2.51 -3.95 -22.20
C THR A 119 2.62 -5.27 -22.96
N GLY A 120 1.65 -6.16 -22.76
CA GLY A 120 1.76 -7.50 -23.31
C GLY A 120 0.48 -8.31 -23.24
N THR A 121 0.64 -9.60 -23.52
CA THR A 121 -0.44 -10.60 -23.40
C THR A 121 -0.04 -11.70 -22.43
N ILE A 122 -1.04 -12.28 -21.77
CA ILE A 122 -0.87 -13.40 -20.84
C ILE A 122 -1.45 -14.66 -21.45
N ASN A 123 -0.67 -15.74 -21.40
CA ASN A 123 -1.11 -17.09 -21.68
C ASN A 123 -0.69 -18.00 -20.54
N LYS A 124 -1.68 -18.47 -19.76
CA LYS A 124 -1.44 -19.24 -18.52
C LYS A 124 -0.43 -18.49 -17.64
N ASN A 125 0.57 -19.16 -17.08
CA ASN A 125 1.56 -18.57 -16.19
C ASN A 125 2.58 -17.63 -16.87
N THR A 126 2.48 -17.35 -18.17
CA THR A 126 3.49 -16.56 -18.88
C THR A 126 2.87 -15.31 -19.47
N ALA A 127 3.46 -14.16 -19.18
CA ALA A 127 3.21 -12.90 -19.88
C ALA A 127 4.36 -12.58 -20.82
N GLN A 128 4.04 -12.22 -22.06
CA GLN A 128 5.01 -11.71 -23.03
C GLN A 128 4.70 -10.24 -23.30
N CYS A 129 5.65 -9.37 -22.98
CA CYS A 129 5.45 -7.92 -23.05
C CYS A 129 6.53 -7.24 -23.88
N GLN A 130 6.13 -6.21 -24.61
CA GLN A 130 7.02 -5.24 -25.22
C GLN A 130 7.38 -4.17 -24.19
N LEU A 131 8.65 -3.79 -24.13
CA LEU A 131 9.20 -2.72 -23.31
C LEU A 131 9.54 -1.52 -24.20
N SER A 132 9.12 -0.33 -23.81
CA SER A 132 9.53 0.95 -24.39
C SER A 132 9.42 2.04 -23.33
N ASP A 133 10.53 2.62 -22.90
CA ASP A 133 10.54 3.72 -21.93
C ASP A 133 10.86 5.08 -22.56
N SER A 134 10.76 6.13 -21.75
CA SER A 134 11.06 7.51 -22.16
C SER A 134 12.56 7.80 -22.32
N ASN A 135 13.43 6.91 -21.83
CA ASN A 135 14.88 7.06 -21.90
C ASN A 135 15.45 6.47 -23.20
N GLY A 136 14.60 5.87 -24.05
CA GLY A 136 14.97 5.27 -25.31
C GLY A 136 15.29 3.78 -25.23
N ASN A 137 15.12 3.14 -24.06
CA ASN A 137 15.21 1.69 -23.97
C ASN A 137 14.00 1.05 -24.65
N LYS A 138 14.24 0.04 -25.48
CA LYS A 138 13.21 -0.79 -26.12
C LYS A 138 13.60 -2.25 -26.01
N GLY A 139 12.61 -3.13 -25.96
CA GLY A 139 12.87 -4.56 -25.94
C GLY A 139 11.68 -5.39 -25.52
N THR A 140 11.94 -6.45 -24.77
CA THR A 140 10.94 -7.39 -24.28
C THR A 140 11.15 -7.69 -22.80
N ILE A 141 10.04 -7.91 -22.11
CA ILE A 141 10.02 -8.50 -20.77
C ILE A 141 9.05 -9.68 -20.78
N ILE A 142 9.57 -10.86 -20.45
CA ILE A 142 8.79 -12.09 -20.30
C ILE A 142 8.67 -12.37 -18.80
N LEU A 143 7.44 -12.45 -18.29
CA LEU A 143 7.16 -12.74 -16.89
C LEU A 143 6.60 -14.16 -16.78
N VAL A 144 7.15 -14.96 -15.88
CA VAL A 144 6.62 -16.27 -15.52
C VAL A 144 6.16 -16.22 -14.07
N PHE A 145 4.84 -16.32 -13.87
CA PHE A 145 4.18 -16.30 -12.57
C PHE A 145 4.37 -17.65 -11.88
N ASN A 146 5.10 -17.66 -10.77
CA ASN A 146 5.35 -18.84 -9.97
C ASN A 146 4.46 -18.85 -8.71
N GLN A 147 4.46 -19.99 -8.01
CA GLN A 147 3.84 -20.10 -6.69
C GLN A 147 4.61 -19.24 -5.67
N ASN A 148 3.99 -19.01 -4.49
CA ASN A 148 4.61 -18.34 -3.33
C ASN A 148 5.04 -16.89 -3.57
N ASP A 149 4.26 -16.12 -4.32
CA ASP A 149 4.58 -14.72 -4.62
C ASP A 149 5.99 -14.58 -5.26
N GLU A 150 6.33 -15.42 -6.22
CA GLU A 150 7.57 -15.29 -7.01
C GLU A 150 7.26 -15.06 -8.49
N ILE A 151 8.07 -14.22 -9.14
CA ILE A 151 8.02 -14.01 -10.59
C ILE A 151 9.42 -14.20 -11.16
N LYS A 152 9.57 -15.03 -12.19
CA LYS A 152 10.78 -15.05 -13.01
C LYS A 152 10.60 -14.06 -14.15
N ALA A 153 11.52 -13.11 -14.33
CA ALA A 153 11.48 -12.18 -15.44
C ALA A 153 12.72 -12.31 -16.32
N THR A 154 12.51 -12.40 -17.63
CA THR A 154 13.56 -12.32 -18.64
C THR A 154 13.45 -10.99 -19.37
N ILE A 155 14.50 -10.17 -19.32
CA ILE A 155 14.57 -8.84 -19.94
C ILE A 155 15.60 -8.90 -21.07
N ASN A 156 15.19 -8.50 -22.27
CA ASN A 156 16.10 -8.36 -23.43
C ASN A 156 15.87 -7.01 -24.09
N LEU A 157 16.94 -6.24 -24.31
CA LEU A 157 16.87 -4.91 -24.93
C LEU A 157 17.26 -5.00 -26.41
N THR A 158 16.41 -4.43 -27.26
CA THR A 158 16.68 -4.22 -28.69
C THR A 158 17.20 -2.82 -28.98
N ALA A 159 16.98 -1.87 -28.07
CA ALA A 159 17.59 -0.55 -28.08
C ALA A 159 17.88 -0.12 -26.64
N LYS A 160 18.98 0.60 -26.44
CA LYS A 160 19.45 1.03 -25.12
C LYS A 160 19.51 2.54 -25.04
N SER A 161 19.19 3.09 -23.88
CA SER A 161 19.36 4.50 -23.56
C SER A 161 20.83 4.90 -23.69
N GLN A 162 21.09 6.14 -24.09
CA GLN A 162 22.45 6.71 -24.06
C GLN A 162 22.96 6.88 -22.63
N ASN A 163 22.05 7.10 -21.66
CA ASN A 163 22.41 7.11 -20.25
C ASN A 163 22.46 5.67 -19.72
N THR A 164 23.67 5.18 -19.44
CA THR A 164 23.90 3.81 -18.95
C THR A 164 23.25 3.54 -17.60
N ASP A 165 23.09 4.56 -16.76
CA ASP A 165 22.46 4.43 -15.43
C ASP A 165 20.95 4.21 -15.54
N MET A 166 20.37 4.47 -16.72
CA MET A 166 18.94 4.28 -17.01
C MET A 166 18.66 2.98 -17.78
N GLN A 167 19.67 2.14 -18.03
CA GLN A 167 19.50 0.89 -18.76
C GLN A 167 19.06 -0.24 -17.81
N PRO A 168 17.94 -0.94 -18.09
CA PRO A 168 17.61 -2.16 -17.38
C PRO A 168 18.70 -3.23 -17.55
N GLN A 169 18.92 -4.02 -16.50
CA GLN A 169 19.80 -5.17 -16.61
C GLN A 169 19.13 -6.24 -17.47
N GLU A 170 19.83 -6.64 -18.54
CA GLU A 170 19.43 -7.76 -19.39
C GLU A 170 19.73 -9.09 -18.70
N GLY A 171 18.91 -10.09 -19.00
CA GLY A 171 19.06 -11.44 -18.46
C GLY A 171 17.78 -11.96 -17.81
N THR A 172 17.92 -13.04 -17.06
CA THR A 172 16.81 -13.70 -16.37
C THR A 172 17.03 -13.68 -14.87
N PHE A 173 16.05 -13.15 -14.13
CA PHE A 173 16.13 -13.00 -12.69
C PHE A 173 14.86 -13.45 -11.99
N GLU A 174 14.98 -13.83 -10.72
CA GLU A 174 13.85 -14.09 -9.84
C GLU A 174 13.50 -12.83 -9.06
N PHE A 175 12.20 -12.56 -8.93
CA PHE A 175 11.65 -11.41 -8.24
C PHE A 175 10.69 -11.85 -7.15
N ILE A 176 10.73 -11.11 -6.05
CA ILE A 176 9.85 -11.24 -4.88
C ILE A 176 9.22 -9.87 -4.57
N PRO A 177 8.09 -9.83 -3.85
CA PRO A 177 7.53 -8.58 -3.37
C PRO A 177 8.51 -7.87 -2.46
N TYR A 178 8.67 -6.57 -2.67
CA TYR A 178 9.40 -5.73 -1.75
C TYR A 178 8.57 -5.60 -0.47
N ASN A 179 9.13 -6.04 0.65
CA ASN A 179 8.42 -6.11 1.93
C ASN A 179 9.10 -5.22 2.97
N LEU A 180 8.33 -4.58 3.85
CA LEU A 180 8.86 -3.79 4.96
C LEU A 180 9.91 -4.56 5.80
N SER A 181 9.73 -5.87 6.00
CA SER A 181 10.68 -6.70 6.76
C SER A 181 12.05 -6.84 6.11
N SER A 182 12.16 -6.57 4.80
CA SER A 182 13.42 -6.60 4.06
C SER A 182 14.19 -5.28 4.14
N ILE A 183 13.56 -4.21 4.65
CA ILE A 183 14.17 -2.89 4.73
C ILE A 183 15.06 -2.81 5.97
N LYS A 184 16.37 -2.73 5.75
CA LYS A 184 17.36 -2.63 6.82
C LYS A 184 17.13 -1.37 7.67
N GLY A 185 16.97 -1.57 8.98
CA GLY A 185 16.76 -0.48 9.93
C GLY A 185 15.38 0.16 9.88
N PHE A 186 14.42 -0.43 9.19
CA PHE A 186 13.04 0.07 9.22
C PHE A 186 12.45 -0.09 10.62
N SER A 187 11.96 1.02 11.18
CA SER A 187 11.27 1.09 12.46
C SER A 187 9.87 1.67 12.26
N LEU A 188 8.85 0.89 12.61
CA LEU A 188 7.43 1.25 12.41
C LEU A 188 6.97 2.29 13.44
N LEU A 189 6.36 3.39 12.96
CA LEU A 189 5.63 4.34 13.80
C LEU A 189 4.17 3.89 13.93
N LYS A 190 3.89 3.00 14.89
CA LYS A 190 2.58 2.37 15.08
C LYS A 190 1.42 3.38 15.19
N ASN A 191 1.63 4.46 15.94
CA ASN A 191 0.62 5.50 16.17
C ASN A 191 0.36 6.39 14.97
N GLN A 192 1.14 6.25 13.89
CA GLN A 192 1.01 7.01 12.64
C GLN A 192 0.89 6.06 11.44
N SER A 193 0.40 4.83 11.67
CA SER A 193 0.26 3.80 10.65
C SER A 193 -1.10 3.13 10.77
N PHE A 194 -1.94 3.24 9.73
CA PHE A 194 -3.36 2.94 9.81
C PHE A 194 -3.85 2.17 8.59
N MET A 195 -4.89 1.37 8.79
CA MET A 195 -5.70 0.90 7.66
C MET A 195 -6.51 2.07 7.12
N VAL A 196 -6.52 2.24 5.81
CA VAL A 196 -7.24 3.30 5.12
C VAL A 196 -7.89 2.74 3.86
N ASN A 197 -9.13 3.14 3.62
CA ASN A 197 -9.76 2.94 2.33
C ASN A 197 -9.46 4.14 1.43
N LEU A 198 -8.65 3.92 0.39
CA LEU A 198 -8.30 4.92 -0.63
C LEU A 198 -8.97 4.54 -1.94
N ASN A 199 -9.44 5.53 -2.69
CA ASN A 199 -10.31 5.32 -3.84
C ASN A 199 -9.72 4.38 -4.90
N SER A 200 -8.49 4.64 -5.35
CA SER A 200 -7.84 3.84 -6.40
C SER A 200 -7.18 2.56 -5.87
N TRP A 201 -7.05 2.41 -4.56
CA TRP A 201 -6.32 1.31 -3.91
C TRP A 201 -7.20 0.36 -3.10
N GLY A 202 -8.44 0.74 -2.80
CA GLY A 202 -9.28 0.04 -1.85
C GLY A 202 -8.70 0.10 -0.43
N ASN A 203 -8.82 -1.01 0.31
CA ASN A 203 -8.33 -1.12 1.68
C ASN A 203 -6.84 -1.47 1.69
N VAL A 204 -6.00 -0.49 2.06
CA VAL A 204 -4.55 -0.64 2.20
C VAL A 204 -4.10 -0.14 3.57
N ARG A 205 -2.86 -0.44 3.95
CA ARG A 205 -2.25 0.15 5.14
C ARG A 205 -1.37 1.32 4.71
N PHE A 206 -1.63 2.52 5.24
CA PHE A 206 -0.64 3.59 5.22
C PHE A 206 0.34 3.36 6.37
N VAL A 207 1.63 3.38 6.06
CA VAL A 207 2.70 3.05 7.00
C VAL A 207 3.64 4.24 7.10
N SER A 208 3.79 4.78 8.30
CA SER A 208 4.87 5.71 8.64
C SER A 208 5.98 4.95 9.37
N GLY A 209 7.23 5.26 9.07
CA GLY A 209 8.38 4.65 9.71
C GLY A 209 9.62 5.54 9.71
N LYS A 210 10.71 5.03 10.29
CA LYS A 210 12.04 5.62 10.22
C LYS A 210 13.05 4.60 9.71
N LEU A 211 14.08 5.03 8.99
CA LEU A 211 15.24 4.19 8.66
C LEU A 211 16.38 4.50 9.63
N THR A 212 16.66 3.59 10.56
CA THR A 212 17.59 3.82 11.68
C THR A 212 18.95 3.16 11.49
N ALA A 213 19.22 2.53 10.33
CA ALA A 213 20.47 1.81 10.08
C ALA A 213 21.66 2.72 9.73
N GLY A 214 21.43 4.02 9.49
CA GLY A 214 22.46 4.99 9.11
C GLY A 214 22.53 6.20 10.06
N ASN A 215 23.49 7.09 9.81
CA ASN A 215 23.68 8.33 10.59
C ASN A 215 22.60 9.38 10.31
N HIS A 216 21.92 9.25 9.18
CA HIS A 216 20.76 10.05 8.83
C HIS A 216 19.53 9.18 9.06
N ILE A 217 18.60 9.65 9.89
CA ILE A 217 17.37 8.93 10.21
C ILE A 217 16.21 9.61 9.46
N PRO A 218 15.96 9.26 8.18
CA PRO A 218 14.80 9.77 7.47
C PRO A 218 13.52 9.15 8.02
N VAL A 219 12.44 9.92 7.95
CA VAL A 219 11.08 9.39 8.00
C VAL A 219 10.70 8.86 6.61
N VAL A 220 9.98 7.75 6.57
CA VAL A 220 9.52 7.10 5.33
C VAL A 220 8.04 6.80 5.41
N PHE A 221 7.37 6.83 4.26
CA PHE A 221 5.96 6.48 4.15
C PHE A 221 5.74 5.48 3.02
N TYR A 222 4.85 4.51 3.26
CA TYR A 222 4.48 3.49 2.29
C TYR A 222 2.98 3.24 2.28
N LEU A 223 2.46 2.79 1.14
CA LEU A 223 1.25 1.97 1.11
C LEU A 223 1.65 0.50 1.10
N THR A 224 1.01 -0.32 1.92
CA THR A 224 1.25 -1.77 1.94
C THR A 224 -0.04 -2.57 1.91
N ASP A 225 0.07 -3.83 1.47
CA ASP A 225 -0.93 -4.84 1.75
C ASP A 225 -0.88 -5.29 3.23
N THR A 226 -1.74 -6.23 3.61
CA THR A 226 -1.83 -6.77 4.97
C THR A 226 -0.63 -7.63 5.38
N LYS A 227 0.18 -8.09 4.42
CA LYS A 227 1.42 -8.85 4.65
C LYS A 227 2.65 -7.93 4.73
N GLY A 228 2.47 -6.62 4.58
CA GLY A 228 3.58 -5.65 4.57
C GLY A 228 4.32 -5.57 3.24
N ASN A 229 3.76 -6.11 2.15
CA ASN A 229 4.31 -5.90 0.81
C ASN A 229 4.02 -4.47 0.38
N ILE A 230 5.06 -3.79 -0.10
CA ILE A 230 4.99 -2.40 -0.55
C ILE A 230 4.25 -2.34 -1.87
N LEU A 231 3.25 -1.47 -1.88
CA LEU A 231 2.40 -1.15 -3.02
C LEU A 231 2.75 0.23 -3.58
N PHE A 232 3.27 1.13 -2.74
CA PHE A 232 3.67 2.48 -3.12
C PHE A 232 4.70 3.03 -2.12
N ASP A 233 5.75 3.69 -2.61
CA ASP A 233 6.75 4.40 -1.80
C ASP A 233 6.63 5.91 -2.03
N PHE A 234 6.34 6.67 -0.98
CA PHE A 234 6.15 8.13 -1.13
C PHE A 234 7.46 8.89 -1.33
N ASN A 235 8.60 8.31 -0.95
CA ASN A 235 9.93 8.90 -0.99
C ASN A 235 9.93 10.41 -0.62
N PRO A 236 9.57 10.74 0.62
CA PRO A 236 9.34 12.12 1.02
C PRO A 236 10.63 12.93 1.05
N SER A 237 10.58 14.17 0.54
CA SER A 237 11.67 15.14 0.71
C SER A 237 11.48 15.90 2.02
N LEU A 238 11.88 15.27 3.14
CA LEU A 238 11.72 15.82 4.49
C LEU A 238 13.05 15.88 5.23
N PRO A 239 13.17 16.77 6.24
CA PRO A 239 14.36 16.82 7.09
C PRO A 239 14.63 15.48 7.78
N TYR A 240 15.91 15.16 7.96
CA TYR A 240 16.29 14.02 8.80
C TYR A 240 15.92 14.26 10.26
N ASN A 241 15.72 13.15 10.98
CA ASN A 241 15.30 13.13 12.39
C ASN A 241 13.94 13.80 12.65
N ALA A 242 13.13 14.01 11.60
CA ALA A 242 11.77 14.50 11.78
C ALA A 242 10.88 13.47 12.49
N ASP A 243 9.90 13.96 13.24
CA ASP A 243 8.87 13.18 13.91
C ASP A 243 7.51 13.42 13.26
N VAL A 244 6.75 12.35 13.03
CA VAL A 244 5.42 12.47 12.40
C VAL A 244 4.42 12.95 13.43
N ASN A 245 3.96 14.19 13.26
CA ASN A 245 2.98 14.84 14.13
C ASN A 245 1.56 14.43 13.75
N ALA A 246 1.20 14.52 12.46
CA ALA A 246 -0.13 14.18 11.99
C ALA A 246 -0.12 13.59 10.58
N VAL A 247 -1.06 12.68 10.34
CA VAL A 247 -1.41 12.15 9.01
C VAL A 247 -2.93 12.24 8.84
N SER A 248 -3.39 12.71 7.68
CA SER A 248 -4.82 12.80 7.37
C SER A 248 -5.10 12.41 5.92
N PHE A 249 -6.28 11.84 5.70
CA PHE A 249 -6.76 11.38 4.39
C PHE A 249 -8.05 12.11 4.04
N VAL A 250 -7.99 13.03 3.10
CA VAL A 250 -9.12 13.92 2.76
C VAL A 250 -9.02 14.34 1.30
N ASP A 251 -10.16 14.43 0.62
CA ASP A 251 -10.24 15.00 -0.73
C ASP A 251 -10.05 16.53 -0.65
N LEU A 252 -8.90 17.03 -1.10
CA LEU A 252 -8.51 18.45 -1.00
C LEU A 252 -8.84 19.22 -2.27
N ASN A 253 -8.72 18.58 -3.43
CA ASN A 253 -8.93 19.18 -4.74
C ASN A 253 -10.35 18.96 -5.30
N LYS A 254 -11.21 18.23 -4.59
CA LYS A 254 -12.60 17.89 -4.93
C LYS A 254 -12.72 16.95 -6.14
N ASP A 255 -11.71 16.13 -6.41
CA ASP A 255 -11.75 15.12 -7.47
C ASP A 255 -12.36 13.78 -7.02
N ARG A 256 -12.84 13.70 -5.78
CA ARG A 256 -13.41 12.52 -5.10
C ARG A 256 -12.37 11.47 -4.73
N LEU A 257 -11.08 11.73 -4.92
CA LEU A 257 -9.99 10.88 -4.46
C LEU A 257 -9.44 11.46 -3.15
N LYS A 258 -9.17 10.59 -2.17
CA LYS A 258 -8.54 11.05 -0.92
C LYS A 258 -7.08 11.39 -1.18
N ASP A 259 -6.72 12.61 -0.86
CA ASP A 259 -5.34 13.08 -0.79
C ASP A 259 -4.79 12.85 0.62
N ILE A 260 -3.48 13.00 0.78
CA ILE A 260 -2.78 12.76 2.05
C ILE A 260 -2.12 14.05 2.50
N ILE A 261 -2.43 14.48 3.74
CA ILE A 261 -1.67 15.52 4.44
C ILE A 261 -0.78 14.82 5.45
N ILE A 262 0.52 15.17 5.44
CA ILE A 262 1.48 14.75 6.45
C ILE A 262 2.09 15.99 7.07
N ILE A 263 2.10 16.06 8.39
CA ILE A 263 2.78 17.11 9.16
C ILE A 263 3.86 16.46 9.99
N VAL A 264 5.07 16.98 9.91
CA VAL A 264 6.21 16.55 10.72
C VAL A 264 6.75 17.69 11.56
N ASP A 265 7.27 17.33 12.73
CA ASP A 265 8.06 18.21 13.58
C ASP A 265 9.55 17.93 13.30
N TYR A 266 10.37 18.98 13.22
CA TYR A 266 11.80 18.86 13.04
C TYR A 266 12.54 19.96 13.81
N ASN A 267 13.82 19.74 14.11
CA ASN A 267 14.66 20.74 14.76
C ASN A 267 15.08 21.80 13.73
N GLY A 268 14.42 22.95 13.75
CA GLY A 268 14.78 24.13 12.97
C GLY A 268 15.77 25.03 13.70
N VAL A 269 16.14 26.15 13.06
CA VAL A 269 17.12 27.12 13.59
C VAL A 269 16.69 27.71 14.94
N ASN A 270 15.39 27.96 15.12
CA ASN A 270 14.82 28.58 16.31
C ASN A 270 14.11 27.58 17.23
N GLY A 271 14.48 26.29 17.16
CA GLY A 271 13.82 25.20 17.89
C GLY A 271 12.87 24.38 17.02
N VAL A 272 11.94 23.67 17.67
CA VAL A 272 11.02 22.76 16.97
C VAL A 272 10.15 23.54 15.98
N SER A 273 10.22 23.14 14.73
CA SER A 273 9.48 23.69 13.60
C SER A 273 8.61 22.61 12.97
N GLN A 274 7.51 23.01 12.35
CA GLN A 274 6.60 22.11 11.64
C GLN A 274 6.79 22.24 10.14
N LEU A 275 6.59 21.15 9.41
CA LEU A 275 6.54 21.11 7.95
C LEU A 275 5.36 20.25 7.52
N ALA A 276 4.52 20.79 6.65
CA ALA A 276 3.42 20.07 6.00
C ALA A 276 3.80 19.70 4.57
N THR A 277 3.50 18.47 4.17
CA THR A 277 3.60 17.98 2.80
C THR A 277 2.29 17.32 2.38
N VAL A 278 1.90 17.50 1.12
CA VAL A 278 0.62 17.03 0.59
C VAL A 278 0.83 16.16 -0.66
N TYR A 279 0.17 15.01 -0.68
CA TYR A 279 0.19 14.06 -1.78
C TYR A 279 -1.21 13.92 -2.38
N PHE A 280 -1.38 14.34 -3.63
CA PHE A 280 -2.64 14.26 -4.34
C PHE A 280 -2.78 12.93 -5.06
N GLN A 281 -3.88 12.21 -4.81
CA GLN A 281 -4.12 10.93 -5.47
C GLN A 281 -4.57 11.15 -6.92
N LYS A 282 -4.14 10.27 -7.82
CA LYS A 282 -4.57 10.27 -9.23
C LYS A 282 -5.48 9.07 -9.51
N VAL A 283 -6.22 9.17 -10.62
CA VAL A 283 -7.15 8.13 -11.06
C VAL A 283 -6.47 6.79 -11.31
N ASP A 284 -5.20 6.79 -11.70
CA ASP A 284 -4.40 5.57 -11.90
C ASP A 284 -3.79 5.00 -10.61
N GLY A 285 -4.08 5.63 -9.46
CA GLY A 285 -3.57 5.26 -8.14
C GLY A 285 -2.23 5.88 -7.79
N SER A 286 -1.54 6.55 -8.71
CA SER A 286 -0.33 7.29 -8.36
C SER A 286 -0.63 8.45 -7.39
N PHE A 287 0.40 8.89 -6.68
CA PHE A 287 0.34 10.10 -5.86
C PHE A 287 1.33 11.12 -6.38
N ILE A 288 0.91 12.38 -6.46
CA ILE A 288 1.77 13.48 -6.89
C ILE A 288 1.94 14.45 -5.71
N ASN A 289 3.18 14.78 -5.41
CA ASN A 289 3.51 15.92 -4.56
C ASN A 289 3.83 17.13 -5.43
N TYR A 290 3.32 18.31 -5.04
CA TYR A 290 3.61 19.58 -5.70
C TYR A 290 4.43 20.44 -4.73
N PRO A 291 5.77 20.48 -4.85
CA PRO A 291 6.63 21.18 -3.88
C PRO A 291 6.31 22.66 -3.70
N ASN A 292 5.83 23.32 -4.75
CA ASN A 292 5.38 24.72 -4.70
C ASN A 292 4.12 24.91 -3.84
N ILE A 293 3.25 23.90 -3.74
CA ILE A 293 2.08 23.93 -2.86
C ILE A 293 2.54 23.75 -1.41
N ASP A 294 3.44 22.78 -1.16
CA ASP A 294 4.02 22.56 0.16
C ASP A 294 4.72 23.83 0.66
N GLU A 295 5.57 24.45 -0.16
CA GLU A 295 6.25 25.70 0.17
C GLU A 295 5.26 26.81 0.55
N LYS A 296 4.19 26.99 -0.22
CA LYS A 296 3.13 27.98 0.04
C LYS A 296 2.41 27.73 1.37
N ILE A 297 2.08 26.47 1.68
CA ILE A 297 1.47 26.09 2.97
C ILE A 297 2.42 26.43 4.12
N ASN A 298 3.69 26.05 3.98
CA ASN A 298 4.70 26.19 5.03
C ASN A 298 5.08 27.67 5.28
N ASN A 299 5.31 28.44 4.22
CA ASN A 299 5.68 29.86 4.30
C ASN A 299 4.55 30.75 4.83
N SER A 300 3.29 30.36 4.61
CA SER A 300 2.13 31.07 5.17
C SER A 300 1.84 30.72 6.63
N GLY A 301 2.56 29.76 7.21
CA GLY A 301 2.33 29.30 8.58
C GLY A 301 1.10 28.40 8.75
N ASN A 302 0.45 27.97 7.66
CA ASN A 302 -0.73 27.09 7.70
C ASN A 302 -0.37 25.59 7.87
N ASN A 303 0.82 25.31 8.38
CA ASN A 303 1.35 23.96 8.59
C ASN A 303 1.22 23.45 10.03
N LYS A 304 0.43 24.14 10.87
CA LYS A 304 0.31 23.84 12.31
C LYS A 304 -0.65 22.71 12.63
N SER A 305 -1.65 22.52 11.78
CA SER A 305 -2.63 21.45 11.94
C SER A 305 -3.22 21.02 10.60
N VAL A 306 -3.78 19.81 10.57
CA VAL A 306 -4.53 19.29 9.39
C VAL A 306 -5.65 20.25 8.98
N LYS A 307 -6.30 20.90 9.95
CA LYS A 307 -7.38 21.86 9.69
C LYS A 307 -6.85 23.09 8.97
N ASP A 308 -5.68 23.61 9.37
CA ASP A 308 -5.08 24.79 8.76
C ASP A 308 -4.64 24.51 7.32
N VAL A 309 -3.98 23.37 7.09
CA VAL A 309 -3.61 22.92 5.74
C VAL A 309 -4.84 22.80 4.84
N LYS A 310 -5.90 22.14 5.33
CA LYS A 310 -7.15 21.98 4.59
C LYS A 310 -7.81 23.32 4.27
N ASN A 311 -7.88 24.23 5.25
CA ASN A 311 -8.46 25.56 5.05
C ASN A 311 -7.66 26.36 4.03
N TYR A 312 -6.34 26.36 4.13
CA TYR A 312 -5.45 27.03 3.18
C TYR A 312 -5.69 26.54 1.75
N LEU A 313 -5.67 25.21 1.57
CA LEU A 313 -5.84 24.60 0.25
C LEU A 313 -7.24 24.86 -0.34
N SER A 314 -8.29 24.82 0.48
CA SER A 314 -9.65 25.11 0.02
C SER A 314 -9.82 26.52 -0.57
N GLN A 315 -8.98 27.47 -0.16
CA GLN A 315 -9.01 28.86 -0.61
C GLN A 315 -8.06 29.16 -1.77
N ASN A 316 -7.04 28.32 -1.98
CA ASN A 316 -5.89 28.62 -2.84
C ASN A 316 -5.59 27.56 -3.93
N LEU A 317 -6.24 26.38 -3.94
CA LEU A 317 -6.02 25.37 -4.99
C LEU A 317 -6.68 25.70 -6.33
N ASN A 318 -7.72 26.53 -6.34
CA ASN A 318 -8.54 26.85 -7.53
C ASN A 318 -8.36 28.30 -8.01
N LYS A 319 -7.25 28.94 -7.65
CA LYS A 319 -6.84 30.29 -8.10
C LYS A 319 -5.45 30.22 -8.70
#